data_AF-A0A0D3BZW6-F1
#
_entry.id   AF-A0A0D3BZW6-F1
#
_cell.length_a   1.000
_cell.length_b   1.000
_cell.length_c   1.000
_cell.angle_alpha   90.00
_cell.angle_beta   90.00
_cell.angle_gamma   90.00
#
_symmetry.space_group_name_H-M   'P 1'
#
loop_
_entity.id
_entity.type
_entity.pdbx_description
1 polymer ?
#
loop_
_entity_poly.entity_id
_entity_poly.type
_entity_poly.pdbx_seq_one_letter_code
_entity_poly.pdbx_strand_id
1 'polypeptide(L)'
;MTHPHEEYSHMKELKKYNNMLRCIADAHYGIPTRCPCGGRIVDEVSPGKKFAGDFYTLPGRKYFTCDNFEDDGLHFRQPWVFAI
;
A
#
# COMPACT_ATOMS: atom_id res chain seq x y z
N MET A 1 28.69 2.15 23.84
CA MET A 1 28.29 0.93 23.12
C MET A 1 26.85 0.65 23.52
N THR A 2 25.92 0.72 22.58
CA THR A 2 24.52 0.36 22.80
C THR A 2 24.43 -1.11 23.20
N HIS A 3 23.48 -1.45 24.06
CA HIS A 3 23.35 -2.83 24.55
C HIS A 3 23.01 -3.75 23.37
N PRO A 4 23.55 -4.98 23.26
CA PRO A 4 23.33 -5.86 22.10
C PRO A 4 21.86 -6.08 21.72
N HIS A 5 20.97 -6.05 22.72
CA HIS A 5 19.52 -6.12 22.52
C HIS A 5 18.94 -4.89 21.78
N GLU A 6 19.44 -3.69 22.09
CA GLU A 6 19.00 -2.44 21.45
C GLU A 6 19.44 -2.40 19.98
N GLU A 7 20.68 -2.83 19.70
CA GLU A 7 21.19 -2.95 18.32
C GLU A 7 20.37 -3.93 17.50
N TYR A 8 20.02 -5.09 18.07
CA TYR A 8 19.17 -6.07 17.42
C TYR A 8 17.75 -5.54 17.15
N SER A 9 17.17 -4.83 18.11
CA SER A 9 15.86 -4.17 17.93
C SER A 9 15.92 -3.12 16.82
N HIS A 10 16.97 -2.30 16.80
CA HIS A 10 17.16 -1.27 15.79
C HIS A 10 17.32 -1.88 14.37
N MET A 11 18.08 -2.96 14.24
CA MET A 11 18.20 -3.68 12.96
C MET A 11 16.86 -4.25 12.49
N LYS A 12 16.00 -4.72 13.39
CA LYS A 12 14.65 -5.17 13.02
C LYS A 12 13.79 -4.04 12.47
N GLU A 13 13.81 -2.87 13.10
CA GLU A 13 13.07 -1.70 12.63
C GLU A 13 13.58 -1.21 11.27
N LEU A 14 14.90 -1.16 11.08
CA LEU A 14 15.51 -0.84 9.78
C LEU A 14 15.09 -1.83 8.69
N LYS A 15 15.02 -3.14 9.01
CA LYS A 15 14.54 -4.15 8.07
C LYS A 15 13.07 -3.94 7.70
N LYS A 16 12.21 -3.58 8.66
CA LYS A 16 10.80 -3.24 8.39
C LYS A 16 10.69 -2.03 7.47
N TYR A 17 11.46 -0.98 7.74
CA TYR A 17 11.50 0.23 6.90
C TYR A 17 11.95 -0.07 5.46
N ASN A 18 13.02 -0.86 5.28
CA ASN A 18 13.48 -1.25 3.94
C ASN A 18 12.46 -2.12 3.19
N ASN A 19 11.75 -3.02 3.89
CA ASN A 19 10.67 -3.80 3.28
C ASN A 19 9.52 -2.90 2.81
N MET A 20 9.18 -1.89 3.60
CA MET A 20 8.17 -0.90 3.28
C MET A 20 8.54 -0.14 2.00
N LEU A 21 9.77 0.39 1.91
CA LEU A 21 10.28 1.07 0.71
C LEU A 21 10.25 0.17 -0.54
N ARG A 22 10.57 -1.12 -0.39
CA ARG A 22 10.49 -2.07 -1.50
C ARG A 22 9.06 -2.25 -1.99
N CYS A 23 8.07 -2.32 -1.10
CA CYS A 23 6.66 -2.42 -1.51
C CYS A 23 6.23 -1.19 -2.33
N ILE A 24 6.72 0.00 -1.97
CA ILE A 24 6.50 1.24 -2.71
C ILE A 24 7.13 1.17 -4.10
N ALA A 25 8.40 0.78 -4.20
CA ALA A 25 9.07 0.63 -5.48
C ALA A 25 8.34 -0.38 -6.39
N ASP A 26 7.99 -1.57 -5.86
CA ASP A 26 7.31 -2.62 -6.62
C ASP A 26 5.94 -2.15 -7.15
N ALA A 27 5.22 -1.31 -6.38
CA ALA A 27 3.94 -0.73 -6.79
C ALA A 27 4.07 0.36 -7.86
N HIS A 28 5.19 1.10 -7.88
CA HIS A 28 5.46 2.09 -8.92
C HIS A 28 5.80 1.45 -10.28
N TYR A 29 6.45 0.29 -10.27
CA TYR A 29 6.90 -0.40 -11.49
C TYR A 29 6.02 -1.58 -11.89
N GLY A 30 4.97 -1.90 -11.13
CA GLY A 30 4.14 -3.07 -11.38
C GLY A 30 2.87 -3.10 -10.54
N ILE A 31 2.26 -4.28 -10.46
CA ILE A 31 1.07 -4.51 -9.66
C ILE A 31 1.48 -4.66 -8.19
N PRO A 32 0.95 -3.84 -7.26
CA PRO A 32 1.27 -3.97 -5.85
C PRO A 32 0.81 -5.33 -5.33
N THR A 33 1.71 -6.07 -4.70
CA THR A 33 1.40 -7.38 -4.08
C THR A 33 1.18 -7.26 -2.57
N ARG A 34 1.68 -6.18 -1.96
CA ARG A 34 1.57 -5.90 -0.53
C ARG A 34 1.52 -4.40 -0.26
N CYS A 35 0.79 -4.00 0.76
CA CYS A 35 0.75 -2.61 1.24
C CYS A 35 1.99 -2.29 2.10
N PRO A 36 2.48 -1.04 2.13
CA PRO A 36 3.53 -0.56 3.04
C PRO A 36 3.24 -0.88 4.51
N CYS A 37 1.97 -0.91 4.91
CA CYS A 37 1.53 -1.29 6.26
C CYS A 37 1.63 -2.80 6.54
N GLY A 38 1.93 -3.63 5.53
CA GLY A 38 2.00 -5.08 5.61
C GLY A 38 0.70 -5.80 5.24
N GLY A 39 -0.39 -5.06 5.05
CA GLY A 39 -1.71 -5.55 4.63
C GLY A 39 -1.71 -6.19 3.24
N ARG A 40 -2.69 -7.07 3.00
CA ARG A 40 -2.85 -7.76 1.73
C ARG A 40 -3.46 -6.82 0.70
N ILE A 41 -3.02 -6.93 -0.55
CA ILE A 41 -3.68 -6.26 -1.68
C ILE A 41 -4.80 -7.14 -2.21
N VAL A 42 -5.99 -6.55 -2.35
CA VAL A 42 -7.19 -7.17 -2.92
C VAL A 42 -7.58 -6.45 -4.22
N ASP A 43 -8.14 -7.20 -5.17
CA ASP A 43 -8.83 -6.63 -6.33
C ASP A 43 -10.22 -6.18 -5.88
N GLU A 44 -10.42 -4.87 -5.87
CA GLU A 44 -11.69 -4.24 -5.54
C GLU A 44 -12.31 -3.63 -6.81
N VAL A 45 -13.55 -4.01 -7.11
CA VAL A 45 -14.38 -3.29 -8.07
C VAL A 45 -15.13 -2.19 -7.31
N SER A 46 -14.99 -0.94 -7.75
CA SER A 46 -15.74 0.18 -7.17
C SER A 46 -17.25 -0.09 -7.29
N PRO A 47 -17.98 -0.23 -6.18
CA PRO A 47 -19.43 -0.40 -6.21
C PRO A 47 -20.17 0.88 -6.64
N GLY A 48 -19.46 2.01 -6.65
CA GLY A 48 -19.97 3.36 -6.90
C GLY A 48 -19.06 4.36 -6.19
N LYS A 49 -19.38 5.66 -6.28
CA LYS A 49 -18.61 6.69 -5.55
C LYS A 49 -18.57 6.33 -4.06
N LYS A 50 -17.39 5.99 -3.55
CA LYS A 50 -17.21 5.71 -2.11
C LYS A 50 -17.31 6.98 -1.28
N PHE A 51 -16.83 8.10 -1.83
CA PHE A 51 -16.83 9.41 -1.19
C PHE A 51 -17.40 10.48 -2.13
N ALA A 52 -18.02 11.51 -1.57
CA ALA A 52 -18.51 12.64 -2.35
C ALA A 52 -17.34 13.41 -2.97
N GLY A 53 -17.30 13.48 -4.30
CA GLY A 53 -16.20 14.14 -5.05
C GLY A 53 -15.08 13.19 -5.48
N ASP A 54 -15.16 11.90 -5.14
CA ASP A 54 -14.20 10.90 -5.60
C ASP A 54 -14.42 10.59 -7.10
N PHE A 55 -13.73 11.36 -7.94
CA PHE A 55 -13.69 11.15 -9.39
C PHE A 55 -12.96 9.85 -9.75
N TYR A 56 -12.06 9.40 -8.88
CA TYR A 56 -11.34 8.17 -9.13
C TYR A 56 -12.30 6.99 -9.02
N THR A 57 -13.14 6.87 -7.99
CA THR A 57 -14.05 5.70 -7.79
C THR A 57 -15.36 5.71 -8.59
N LEU A 58 -15.29 6.05 -9.88
CA LEU A 58 -16.44 5.83 -10.76
C LEU A 58 -16.90 4.36 -10.69
N PRO A 59 -18.23 4.10 -10.70
CA PRO A 59 -18.76 2.74 -10.64
C PRO A 59 -18.13 1.83 -11.70
N GLY A 60 -17.75 0.61 -11.29
CA GLY A 60 -17.19 -0.41 -12.19
C GLY A 60 -15.69 -0.29 -12.49
N ARG A 61 -14.99 0.73 -11.96
CA ARG A 61 -13.52 0.79 -12.02
C ARG A 61 -12.90 -0.24 -11.08
N LYS A 62 -11.76 -0.81 -11.46
CA LYS A 62 -11.01 -1.80 -10.65
C LYS A 62 -9.81 -1.15 -9.97
N TYR A 63 -9.54 -1.57 -8.74
CA TYR A 63 -8.43 -1.08 -7.91
C TYR A 63 -7.72 -2.23 -7.24
N PHE A 64 -6.42 -2.07 -7.09
CA PHE A 64 -5.65 -2.77 -6.08
C PHE A 64 -5.74 -1.98 -4.78
N THR A 65 -6.40 -2.55 -3.78
CA THR A 65 -6.66 -1.87 -2.51
C THR A 65 -6.08 -2.68 -1.35
N CYS A 66 -5.53 -2.01 -0.35
CA CYS A 66 -5.18 -2.64 0.91
C CYS A 66 -6.43 -3.16 1.63
N ASP A 67 -6.38 -4.37 2.21
CA ASP A 67 -7.47 -4.90 3.05
C ASP A 67 -7.81 -3.99 4.24
N ASN A 68 -6.81 -3.36 4.83
CA ASN A 68 -6.93 -2.35 5.89
C ASN A 68 -6.86 -0.91 5.34
N PHE A 69 -7.46 -0.63 4.17
CA PHE A 69 -7.34 0.69 3.56
C PHE A 69 -7.97 1.80 4.42
N GLU A 70 -7.16 2.80 4.74
CA GLU A 70 -7.56 4.10 5.28
C GLU A 70 -7.14 5.19 4.27
N ASP A 71 -7.92 6.25 4.12
CA ASP A 71 -7.57 7.38 3.24
C ASP A 71 -6.59 8.34 3.94
N ASP A 72 -5.45 7.78 4.36
CA ASP A 72 -4.38 8.46 5.12
C ASP A 72 -3.17 8.82 4.24
N GLY A 73 -3.23 8.49 2.94
CA GLY A 73 -2.14 8.66 1.99
C GLY A 73 -1.00 7.65 2.11
N LEU A 74 -1.07 6.71 3.06
CA LEU A 74 -0.06 5.66 3.27
C LEU A 74 -0.54 4.29 2.77
N HIS A 75 -1.84 4.04 2.79
CA HIS A 75 -2.41 2.80 2.30
C HIS A 75 -2.60 2.80 0.78
N PHE A 76 -2.24 1.68 0.14
CA PHE A 76 -2.42 1.56 -1.29
C PHE A 76 -3.90 1.46 -1.70
N ARG A 77 -4.26 2.34 -2.65
CA ARG A 77 -5.46 2.26 -3.49
C ARG A 77 -5.09 2.72 -4.88
N GLN A 78 -4.68 1.78 -5.72
CA GLN A 78 -4.15 2.06 -7.05
C GLN A 78 -5.13 1.57 -8.12
N PRO A 79 -5.57 2.42 -9.05
CA PRO A 79 -6.32 1.98 -10.22
C PRO A 79 -5.64 0.83 -10.97
N TRP A 80 -6.43 -0.11 -11.50
CA TRP A 80 -5.93 -1.23 -12.31
C TRP A 80 -5.29 -0.77 -13.63
N VAL A 81 -5.71 0.40 -14.13
CA VAL A 81 -5.28 0.97 -15.41
C VAL A 81 -4.33 2.13 -15.17
N PHE A 82 -3.07 1.82 -14.88
CA PHE A 82 -1.97 2.69 -15.29
C PHE A 82 -1.46 2.14 -16.62
N ALA A 83 -2.11 2.55 -17.72
CA ALA A 83 -1.51 2.40 -19.04
C ALA A 83 -0.37 3.43 -19.11
N ILE A 84 0.85 2.95 -19.40
CA ILE A 84 2.03 3.77 -19.69
C ILE A 84 1.73 4.67 -20.89
#